data_AF-A0A821VAC2-F1
#
_entry.id   AF-A0A821VAC2-F1
#
_cell.length_a   1.000
_cell.length_b   1.000
_cell.length_c   1.000
_cell.angle_alpha   90.00
_cell.angle_beta   90.00
_cell.angle_gamma   90.00
#
_symmetry.space_group_name_H-M   'P 1'
#
loop_
_entity.id
_entity.type
_entity.pdbx_description
1 polymer ?
#
loop_
_entity_poly.entity_id
_entity_poly.type
_entity_poly.pdbx_seq_one_letter_code
_entity_poly.pdbx_strand_id
1 'polypeptide(L)' 'MTFTDEKIFTKNGYLNPKNDVVWADSRCDANERGGVHEKEKFPVSVMIALGATWNGLTEPYFFEKDKRLN' A
#
# COMPACT_ATOMS: atom_id res chain seq x y z
N MET A 1 19.86 -25.86 -10.55
CA MET A 1 18.41 -25.58 -10.69
C MET A 1 18.13 -24.31 -9.92
N THR A 2 17.43 -23.35 -10.55
CA THR A 2 17.08 -22.06 -9.94
C THR A 2 15.57 -21.97 -9.92
N PHE A 3 15.01 -21.69 -8.75
CA PHE A 3 13.59 -21.38 -8.59
C PHE A 3 13.42 -19.88 -8.52
N THR A 4 12.41 -19.33 -9.16
CA THR A 4 12.11 -17.90 -9.13
C THR A 4 10.64 -17.72 -8.81
N ASP A 5 10.34 -16.76 -7.93
CA ASP A 5 8.96 -16.41 -7.59
C ASP A 5 8.81 -14.90 -7.43
N GLU A 6 7.57 -14.44 -7.56
CA GLU A 6 7.18 -13.05 -7.53
C GLU A 6 6.09 -12.86 -6.47
N LYS A 7 6.27 -11.87 -5.59
CA LYS A 7 5.30 -11.61 -4.53
C LYS A 7 5.01 -10.12 -4.37
N ILE A 8 3.73 -9.80 -4.22
CA ILE A 8 3.27 -8.45 -3.95
C ILE A 8 3.16 -8.25 -2.45
N PHE A 9 3.83 -7.22 -1.94
CA PHE A 9 3.69 -6.74 -0.58
C PHE A 9 2.91 -5.44 -0.61
N THR A 10 1.73 -5.45 0.02
CA THR A 10 0.88 -4.27 0.15
C THR A 10 0.96 -3.77 1.58
N LYS A 11 1.36 -2.52 1.72
CA LYS A 11 1.22 -1.80 2.99
C LYS A 11 -0.08 -1.01 2.93
N ASN A 12 -1.00 -1.31 3.84
CA ASN A 12 -2.21 -0.51 4.03
C ASN A 12 -1.79 0.95 4.25
N GLY A 13 -2.52 1.88 3.66
CA GLY A 13 -2.19 3.31 3.70
C GLY A 13 -2.07 3.85 5.14
N TYR A 14 -1.43 5.01 5.29
CA TYR A 14 -1.39 5.70 6.57
C TYR A 14 -2.68 6.51 6.80
N LEU A 15 -3.16 6.52 8.04
CA LEU A 15 -4.20 7.45 8.49
C LEU A 15 -3.62 8.87 8.43
N ASN A 16 -4.29 9.80 7.74
CA ASN A 16 -3.96 11.22 7.81
C ASN A 16 -5.07 11.95 8.58
N PRO A 17 -4.90 12.19 9.90
CA PRO A 17 -5.92 12.84 10.73
C PRO A 17 -6.29 14.25 10.26
N LYS A 18 -5.43 14.91 9.49
CA LYS A 18 -5.68 16.26 8.97
C LYS A 18 -6.55 16.28 7.71
N ASN A 19 -6.69 15.14 7.03
CA ASN A 19 -7.55 15.01 5.86
C ASN A 19 -9.03 14.76 6.22
N ASP A 20 -9.30 14.61 7.53
CA ASP A 20 -10.57 14.23 8.12
C ASP A 20 -11.32 15.40 8.78
N VAL A 21 -10.76 16.60 8.70
CA VAL A 21 -11.37 17.80 9.28
C VAL A 21 -12.46 18.30 8.34
N VAL A 22 -13.71 17.95 8.63
CA VAL A 22 -14.87 18.58 8.01
C VAL A 22 -15.10 19.92 8.73
N TRP A 23 -15.16 21.01 7.96
CA TRP A 23 -15.60 22.28 8.52
C TRP A 23 -17.10 22.21 8.79
N ALA A 24 -17.47 22.33 10.06
CA ALA A 24 -18.84 22.27 10.54
C ALA A 24 -19.02 23.29 11.65
N ASP A 25 -20.18 23.93 11.70
CA ASP A 25 -20.48 24.95 12.70
C ASP A 25 -20.78 24.33 14.08
N SER A 26 -21.06 23.02 14.13
CA SER A 26 -21.26 22.27 15.36
C SER A 26 -20.93 20.79 15.21
N ARG A 27 -20.79 20.08 16.34
CA ARG A 27 -20.54 18.63 16.35
C ARG A 27 -21.73 17.81 15.82
N CYS A 28 -22.96 18.28 16.01
CA CYS A 28 -24.15 17.64 15.42
C CYS A 28 -24.13 17.74 13.88
N ASP A 29 -23.82 18.93 13.35
CA ASP A 29 -23.68 19.17 11.90
C ASP A 29 -22.53 18.34 11.30
N ALA A 30 -21.41 18.19 12.03
CA ALA A 30 -20.32 17.30 11.61
C ALA A 30 -20.76 15.83 11.50
N ASN A 31 -21.59 15.34 12.43
CA ASN A 31 -22.09 13.97 12.42
C ASN A 31 -23.13 13.73 11.31
N GLU A 32 -24.01 14.70 11.07
CA GLU A 32 -25.03 14.63 9.99
C GLU A 32 -24.39 14.64 8.59
N ARG A 33 -23.27 15.36 8.42
CA ARG A 33 -22.46 15.33 7.19
C ARG A 33 -21.66 14.03 7.00
N GLY A 34 -21.88 13.05 7.86
CA GLY A 34 -21.30 11.72 7.80
C GLY A 34 -20.06 11.52 8.70
N GLY A 35 -19.62 12.54 9.43
CA GLY A 35 -18.49 12.44 10.35
C GLY A 35 -17.12 12.23 9.65
N VAL A 36 -16.12 11.94 10.48
CA VAL A 36 -14.75 11.56 10.08
C VAL A 36 -14.82 10.31 9.21
N HIS A 37 -14.36 10.38 7.96
CA HIS A 37 -14.40 9.28 7.00
C HIS A 37 -12.98 8.78 6.74
N GLU A 38 -12.71 7.54 7.13
CA GLU A 38 -11.45 6.85 6.82
C GLU A 38 -11.26 6.80 5.29
N LYS A 39 -10.35 7.63 4.78
CA LYS A 39 -9.86 7.50 3.41
C LYS A 39 -8.51 6.81 3.45
N GLU A 40 -8.45 5.57 2.97
CA GLU A 40 -7.18 4.92 2.62
C GLU A 40 -6.46 5.78 1.58
N LYS A 41 -5.48 6.58 2.02
CA LYS A 41 -4.61 7.30 1.10
C LYS A 41 -3.46 6.39 0.72
N PHE A 42 -3.41 6.07 -0.58
CA PHE A 42 -2.30 5.44 -1.29
C PHE A 42 -1.82 4.13 -0.64
N PRO A 43 -2.57 3.02 -0.78
CA PRO A 43 -1.98 1.70 -0.52
C PRO A 43 -0.72 1.58 -1.38
N VAL A 44 0.45 1.49 -0.73
CA VAL A 44 1.72 1.33 -1.43
C VAL A 44 1.95 -0.17 -1.57
N SER A 45 1.82 -0.65 -2.81
CA SER A 45 2.17 -2.03 -3.16
C SER A 45 3.50 -2.05 -3.90
N VAL A 46 4.38 -2.96 -3.49
CA VAL A 46 5.63 -3.26 -4.19
C VAL A 46 5.63 -4.74 -4.60
N MET A 47 6.05 -5.02 -5.83
CA MET A 47 6.28 -6.38 -6.29
C MET A 47 7.77 -6.69 -6.15
N ILE A 48 8.07 -7.85 -5.57
CA ILE A 48 9.44 -8.33 -5.35
C ILE A 48 9.59 -9.64 -6.10
N ALA A 49 10.60 -9.73 -6.95
CA ALA A 49 11.04 -10.99 -7.55
C ALA A 49 12.32 -11.47 -6.85
N LEU A 50 12.39 -12.76 -6.54
CA LEU A 50 13.56 -13.36 -5.91
C LEU A 50 13.80 -14.78 -6.43
N GLY A 51 15.07 -15.08 -6.70
CA GLY A 51 15.53 -16.40 -7.08
C GLY A 51 16.12 -17.16 -5.90
N ALA A 52 15.92 -18.48 -5.86
CA ALA A 52 16.55 -19.40 -4.93
C ALA A 52 17.36 -20.44 -5.71
N THR A 53 18.61 -20.60 -5.32
CA THR A 53 19.53 -21.61 -5.84
C THR A 53 20.01 -22.51 -4.71
N TRP A 54 20.72 -23.58 -5.05
CA TRP A 54 21.39 -24.43 -4.05
C TRP A 54 22.37 -23.64 -3.15
N ASN A 55 22.96 -22.56 -3.68
CA ASN A 55 23.92 -21.73 -2.97
C ASN A 55 23.28 -20.57 -2.20
N GLY A 56 21.95 -20.50 -2.15
CA GLY A 56 21.20 -19.45 -1.48
C GLY A 56 20.36 -18.58 -2.40
N LEU A 57 19.93 -17.44 -1.88
CA LEU A 57 19.01 -16.51 -2.54
C LEU A 57 19.77 -15.53 -3.44
N THR A 58 19.13 -15.14 -4.55
CA THR A 58 19.60 -14.04 -5.40
C THR A 58 19.23 -12.70 -4.78
N GLU A 59 19.80 -11.62 -5.31
CA GLU A 59 19.38 -10.27 -4.96
C GLU A 59 17.89 -10.07 -5.32
N PRO A 60 17.08 -9.46 -4.44
CA PRO A 60 15.69 -9.14 -4.72
C PRO A 60 15.59 -8.02 -5.74
N TYR A 61 14.69 -8.18 -6.72
CA TYR A 61 14.37 -7.14 -7.68
C TYR A 61 13.02 -6.50 -7.33
N PHE A 62 13.01 -5.17 -7.16
CA PHE A 62 11.83 -4.41 -6.75
C PHE A 62 11.25 -3.63 -7.93
N PHE A 63 9.93 -3.65 -8.08
CA PHE A 63 9.25 -2.88 -9.12
C PHE A 63 7.83 -2.48 -8.71
N GLU A 64 7.34 -1.44 -9.37
CA GLU A 64 5.97 -0.96 -9.19
C GLU A 64 4.99 -2.05 -9.64
N LYS A 65 3.90 -2.20 -8.87
CA LYS A 65 2.76 -3.00 -9.28
C LYS A 65 2.31 -2.55 -10.68
N ASP A 66 2.05 -3.52 -11.56
CA ASP A 66 1.59 -3.33 -12.95
C ASP A 66 2.66 -2.98 -14.01
N LYS A 67 3.95 -2.91 -13.66
CA LYS A 67 5.03 -2.89 -14.67
C LYS A 67 5.55 -4.30 -14.92
N ARG A 68 5.48 -4.75 -16.18
CA ARG A 68 6.14 -5.98 -16.63
C ARG A 68 7.64 -5.72 -16.83
N LEU A 69 8.45 -6.67 -16.40
CA LEU A 69 9.84 -6.80 -16.83
C LEU A 69 9.82 -7.11 -18.34
N ASN A 70 10.29 -6.17 -19.16
CA ASN A 70 10.52 -6.38 -20.59
C ASN A 70 11.85 -7.10 -20.82
#